data_AF-A0A6A5SUH8-F1
#
_entry.id   AF-A0A6A5SUH8-F1
#
_cell.length_a   1.000
_cell.length_b   1.000
_cell.length_c   1.000
_cell.angle_alpha   90.00
_cell.angle_beta   90.00
_cell.angle_gamma   90.00
#
_symmetry.space_group_name_H-M   'P 1'
#
loop_
_entity.id
_entity.type
_entity.pdbx_description
1 polymer ?
#
loop_
_entity_poly.entity_id
_entity_poly.type
_entity_poly.pdbx_seq_one_letter_code
_entity_poly.pdbx_strand_id
1 'polypeptide(L)'
;MTELAQITLTQCPNTKFIVSGYSQGAMVVHNAFRTGLSPPEASGAILFADPLRRPPITGLPAAKIQQFCGTTENICGGGGDGGATGGHISYIASADSAIKAAGLP
;
A
#
# COMPACT_ATOMS: atom_id res chain seq x y z
N MET A 1 8.64 5.61 -6.80
CA MET A 1 7.64 6.04 -5.79
C MET A 1 8.20 7.12 -4.87
N THR A 2 9.32 6.89 -4.18
CA THR A 2 9.95 7.88 -3.29
C THR A 2 10.10 9.27 -3.94
N GLU A 3 10.67 9.33 -5.13
CA GLU A 3 10.83 10.59 -5.88
C GLU A 3 9.50 11.29 -6.16
N LEU A 4 8.46 10.55 -6.57
CA LEU A 4 7.14 11.12 -6.82
C LEU A 4 6.50 11.69 -5.54
N ALA A 5 6.71 11.03 -4.38
CA ALA A 5 6.26 11.55 -3.10
C ALA A 5 6.99 12.85 -2.71
N GLN A 6 8.30 12.93 -2.96
CA GLN A 6 9.08 14.14 -2.72
C GLN A 6 8.66 15.29 -3.65
N ILE A 7 8.40 15.00 -4.93
CA ILE A 7 7.84 15.98 -5.88
C ILE A 7 6.46 16.46 -5.38
N THR A 8 5.61 15.55 -4.89
CA THR A 8 4.28 15.89 -4.35
C THR A 8 4.39 16.85 -3.16
N LEU A 9 5.30 16.58 -2.23
CA LEU A 9 5.54 17.47 -1.07
C LEU A 9 6.14 18.81 -1.49
N THR A 10 6.97 18.82 -2.55
CA THR A 10 7.56 20.08 -3.06
C THR A 10 6.51 20.96 -3.73
N GLN A 11 5.64 20.36 -4.55
CA GLN A 11 4.60 21.08 -5.28
C GLN A 11 3.38 21.41 -4.40
N CYS A 12 3.10 20.57 -3.41
CA CYS A 12 1.95 20.70 -2.52
C CYS A 12 2.35 20.48 -1.05
N PRO A 13 3.07 21.40 -0.40
CA PRO A 13 3.67 21.19 0.93
C PRO A 13 2.71 20.82 2.05
N ASN A 14 1.44 21.22 1.93
CA ASN A 14 0.40 20.96 2.94
C ASN A 14 -0.54 19.82 2.53
N THR A 15 -0.30 19.15 1.40
CA THR A 15 -1.18 18.10 0.93
C THR A 15 -1.12 16.88 1.84
N LYS A 16 -2.27 16.25 2.04
CA LYS A 16 -2.34 14.94 2.64
C LYS A 16 -2.46 13.93 1.50
N PHE A 17 -1.46 13.08 1.36
CA PHE A 17 -1.51 11.98 0.39
C PHE A 17 -1.40 10.63 1.09
N ILE A 18 -2.02 9.63 0.47
CA ILE A 18 -1.82 8.22 0.78
C ILE A 18 -1.00 7.61 -0.35
N VAL A 19 -0.21 6.58 -0.05
CA VAL A 19 0.43 5.75 -1.07
C VAL A 19 -0.32 4.43 -1.19
N SER A 20 -0.45 3.94 -2.42
CA SER A 20 -1.17 2.70 -2.68
C SER A 20 -0.38 1.79 -3.60
N GLY A 21 -0.58 0.49 -3.45
CA GLY A 21 0.11 -0.52 -4.24
C GLY A 21 -0.72 -1.79 -4.38
N TYR A 22 -0.73 -2.36 -5.57
CA TYR A 22 -1.35 -3.65 -5.87
C TYR A 22 -0.28 -4.65 -6.32
N SER A 23 -0.31 -5.88 -5.78
CA SER A 23 0.63 -6.95 -6.13
C SER A 23 2.08 -6.47 -5.93
N GLN A 24 2.94 -6.55 -6.95
CA GLN A 24 4.30 -6.01 -6.88
C GLN A 24 4.34 -4.50 -6.54
N GLY A 25 3.31 -3.74 -6.90
CA GLY A 25 3.19 -2.33 -6.50
C GLY A 25 3.13 -2.13 -4.99
N ALA A 26 2.61 -3.09 -4.22
CA ALA A 26 2.67 -3.05 -2.76
C ALA A 26 4.11 -3.18 -2.26
N MET A 27 4.93 -4.02 -2.89
CA MET A 27 6.36 -4.11 -2.58
C MET A 27 7.10 -2.80 -2.86
N VAL A 28 6.68 -2.06 -3.89
CA VAL A 28 7.22 -0.72 -4.19
C VAL A 28 6.90 0.25 -3.05
N VAL A 29 5.72 0.18 -2.44
CA VAL A 29 5.37 0.97 -1.24
C VAL A 29 6.29 0.61 -0.07
N HIS A 30 6.44 -0.68 0.24
CA HIS A 30 7.39 -1.14 1.28
C HIS A 30 8.81 -0.61 1.03
N ASN A 31 9.29 -0.70 -0.21
CA ASN A 31 10.61 -0.21 -0.56
C ASN A 31 10.72 1.31 -0.42
N ALA A 32 9.68 2.08 -0.77
CA ALA A 32 9.69 3.52 -0.65
C ALA A 32 9.95 3.97 0.81
N PHE A 33 9.24 3.38 1.78
CA PHE A 33 9.46 3.67 3.20
C PHE A 33 10.80 3.19 3.74
N ARG A 34 11.38 2.15 3.14
CA ARG A 34 12.74 1.69 3.49
C ARG A 34 13.83 2.60 2.97
N THR A 35 13.64 3.22 1.81
CA THR A 35 14.74 3.91 1.09
C THR A 35 14.66 5.43 1.13
N GLY A 36 13.54 6.04 1.49
CA GLY A 36 13.52 7.49 1.61
C GLY A 36 12.18 8.18 1.83
N LEU A 37 11.04 7.48 1.85
CA LEU A 37 9.77 8.07 2.27
C LEU A 37 9.64 7.99 3.79
N SER A 38 9.64 9.12 4.45
CA SER A 38 9.53 9.21 5.90
C SER A 38 8.07 8.97 6.34
N PRO A 39 7.80 8.20 7.40
CA PRO A 39 6.44 7.93 7.88
C PRO A 39 5.53 9.16 8.11
N PRO A 40 6.03 10.32 8.57
CA PRO A 40 5.23 11.53 8.71
C PRO A 40 4.81 12.16 7.38
N GLU A 41 5.50 11.86 6.28
CA GLU A 41 5.24 12.46 4.96
C GLU A 41 3.97 11.92 4.31
N ALA A 42 3.61 10.66 4.57
CA ALA A 42 2.39 10.04 4.06
C ALA A 42 1.32 9.95 5.17
N SER A 43 0.06 10.17 4.78
CA SER A 43 -1.09 10.00 5.70
C SER A 43 -1.35 8.53 6.02
N GLY A 44 -0.97 7.62 5.13
CA GLY A 44 -1.07 6.18 5.30
C GLY A 44 -0.74 5.41 4.02
N ALA A 45 -0.90 4.09 4.09
CA ALA A 45 -0.70 3.18 2.97
C ALA A 45 -1.90 2.25 2.79
N ILE A 46 -2.32 2.04 1.55
CA ILE A 46 -3.37 1.07 1.18
C ILE A 46 -2.79 0.04 0.22
N LEU A 47 -2.77 -1.23 0.62
CA LEU A 47 -2.14 -2.28 -0.15
C LEU A 47 -3.14 -3.36 -0.55
N PHE A 48 -3.06 -3.82 -1.78
CA PHE A 48 -3.89 -4.89 -2.33
C PHE A 48 -2.97 -6.03 -2.79
N ALA A 49 -3.32 -7.28 -2.47
CA ALA A 49 -2.52 -8.45 -2.83
C ALA A 49 -1.03 -8.35 -2.42
N ASP A 50 -0.74 -7.82 -1.22
CA ASP A 50 0.63 -7.48 -0.83
C ASP A 50 1.51 -8.73 -0.61
N PRO A 51 2.53 -8.97 -1.46
CA PRO A 51 3.46 -10.08 -1.28
C PRO A 51 4.25 -10.00 0.03
N LEU A 52 4.41 -8.78 0.57
CA LEU A 52 5.11 -8.45 1.81
C LEU A 52 4.13 -8.12 2.95
N ARG A 53 2.92 -8.69 2.93
CA ARG A 53 1.90 -8.44 3.96
C ARG A 53 2.35 -8.70 5.40
N ARG A 54 3.24 -9.67 5.59
CA ARG A 54 3.71 -10.13 6.91
C ARG A 54 4.68 -9.14 7.57
N PRO A 55 5.77 -8.70 6.91
CA PRO A 55 6.62 -7.66 7.47
C PRO A 55 5.88 -6.31 7.58
N PRO A 56 6.22 -5.47 8.57
CA PRO A 56 5.67 -4.12 8.66
C PRO A 56 6.24 -3.21 7.57
N ILE A 57 5.50 -2.14 7.24
CA ILE A 57 6.06 -1.02 6.49
C ILE A 57 6.93 -0.20 7.44
N THR A 58 8.20 0.01 7.08
CA THR A 58 9.20 0.67 7.93
C THR A 58 8.69 2.02 8.46
N GLY A 59 8.62 2.14 9.78
CA GLY A 59 8.29 3.37 10.50
C GLY A 59 6.84 3.84 10.42
N LEU A 60 6.00 3.23 9.57
CA LEU A 60 4.59 3.60 9.47
C LEU A 60 3.76 2.81 10.49
N PRO A 61 3.00 3.46 11.39
CA PRO A 61 2.18 2.77 12.38
C PRO A 61 1.13 1.86 11.72
N ALA A 62 0.89 0.67 12.28
CA ALA A 62 -0.09 -0.29 11.75
C ALA A 62 -1.50 0.32 11.57
N ALA A 63 -1.89 1.25 12.44
CA ALA A 63 -3.16 1.97 12.34
C ALA A 63 -3.30 2.85 11.07
N LYS A 64 -2.19 3.14 10.38
CA LYS A 64 -2.15 3.89 9.12
C LYS A 64 -1.97 2.98 7.90
N ILE A 65 -2.05 1.66 8.08
CA ILE A 65 -1.84 0.69 7.02
C ILE A 65 -3.12 -0.13 6.86
N GLN A 66 -3.75 -0.02 5.70
CA GLN A 66 -4.87 -0.89 5.31
C GLN A 66 -4.37 -1.89 4.28
N GLN A 67 -4.55 -3.18 4.55
CA GLN A 67 -4.18 -4.24 3.60
C GLN A 67 -5.39 -5.08 3.24
N PHE A 68 -5.59 -5.29 1.95
CA PHE A 68 -6.63 -6.15 1.40
C PHE A 68 -6.01 -7.39 0.79
N CYS A 69 -6.51 -8.54 1.20
CA CYS A 69 -6.10 -9.81 0.66
C CYS A 69 -7.29 -10.77 0.63
N GLY A 70 -7.60 -11.29 -0.56
CA GLY A 70 -8.67 -12.28 -0.74
C GLY A 70 -8.34 -13.62 -0.07
N THR A 71 -9.37 -14.38 0.30
CA THR A 71 -9.21 -15.70 0.93
C THR A 71 -8.70 -16.77 -0.05
N THR A 72 -8.94 -16.59 -1.35
CA THR A 72 -8.46 -17.45 -2.44
C THR A 72 -7.22 -16.87 -3.13
N GLU A 73 -6.54 -15.94 -2.48
CA GLU A 73 -5.37 -15.25 -3.02
C GLU A 73 -4.09 -15.81 -2.39
N ASN A 74 -3.12 -16.20 -3.24
CA ASN A 74 -1.91 -16.92 -2.83
C ASN A 74 -0.63 -16.05 -2.80
N ILE A 75 -0.64 -14.86 -3.37
CA ILE A 75 0.48 -13.91 -3.38
C ILE A 75 0.71 -13.33 -1.99
N CYS A 76 -0.34 -13.05 -1.22
CA CYS A 76 -0.23 -12.29 0.02
C CYS A 76 0.69 -12.95 1.06
N GLY A 77 1.77 -12.27 1.45
CA GLY A 77 2.71 -12.78 2.45
C GLY A 77 3.52 -14.00 2.02
N GLY A 78 3.44 -14.38 0.74
CA GLY A 78 4.20 -15.47 0.11
C GLY A 78 5.37 -15.02 -0.75
N GLY A 79 5.70 -13.71 -0.78
CA GLY A 79 6.82 -13.20 -1.56
C GLY A 79 6.60 -13.16 -3.08
N GLY A 80 5.40 -13.50 -3.56
CA GLY A 80 5.05 -13.53 -5.00
C GLY A 80 5.00 -14.94 -5.60
N ASP A 81 5.35 -15.96 -4.84
CA ASP A 81 5.38 -17.35 -5.30
C ASP A 81 4.00 -18.00 -5.10
N GLY A 82 3.36 -18.41 -6.20
CA GLY A 82 2.02 -19.00 -6.20
C GLY A 82 1.15 -18.59 -7.40
N GLY A 83 1.59 -17.57 -8.15
CA GLY A 83 0.89 -17.06 -9.33
C GLY A 83 -0.33 -16.22 -8.98
N ALA A 84 -0.59 -15.20 -9.82
CA ALA A 84 -1.75 -14.31 -9.72
C ALA A 84 -3.05 -15.06 -10.07
N THR A 85 -3.58 -15.82 -9.13
CA THR A 85 -4.76 -16.69 -9.31
C THR A 85 -5.88 -16.33 -8.34
N GLY A 86 -7.08 -16.83 -8.61
CA GLY A 86 -8.23 -16.67 -7.72
C GLY A 86 -8.55 -15.21 -7.40
N GLY A 87 -8.44 -14.86 -6.12
CA GLY A 87 -8.77 -13.52 -5.61
C GLY A 87 -7.86 -12.38 -6.09
N HIS A 88 -6.79 -12.67 -6.83
CA HIS A 88 -5.80 -11.66 -7.23
C HIS A 88 -6.43 -10.55 -8.09
N ILE A 89 -7.41 -10.87 -8.93
CA ILE A 89 -8.06 -9.92 -9.84
C ILE A 89 -9.36 -9.31 -9.28
N SER A 90 -9.72 -9.61 -8.03
CA SER A 90 -11.05 -9.34 -7.47
C SER A 90 -11.09 -8.19 -6.46
N TYR A 91 -10.09 -7.31 -6.45
CA TYR A 91 -9.98 -6.23 -5.45
C TYR A 91 -10.92 -5.04 -5.66
N ILE A 92 -11.65 -4.97 -6.78
CA ILE A 92 -12.70 -3.96 -6.96
C ILE A 92 -13.76 -4.02 -5.85
N ALA A 93 -14.04 -5.23 -5.32
CA ALA A 93 -14.95 -5.42 -4.19
C ALA A 93 -14.45 -4.77 -2.88
N SER A 94 -13.16 -4.38 -2.81
CA SER A 94 -12.56 -3.70 -1.66
C SER A 94 -12.52 -2.17 -1.82
N ALA A 95 -13.00 -1.62 -2.94
CA ALA A 95 -12.89 -0.19 -3.25
C ALA A 95 -13.51 0.71 -2.15
N ASP A 96 -14.75 0.42 -1.73
CA ASP A 96 -15.43 1.23 -0.70
C ASP A 96 -14.71 1.17 0.65
N SER A 97 -14.18 0.00 1.01
CA SER A 97 -13.39 -0.15 2.23
C SER A 97 -12.07 0.61 2.14
N ALA A 98 -11.46 0.67 0.97
CA ALA A 98 -10.23 1.43 0.72
C ALA A 98 -10.48 2.95 0.78
N ILE A 99 -11.57 3.44 0.18
CA ILE A 99 -11.99 4.85 0.24
C ILE A 99 -12.19 5.26 1.70
N LYS A 100 -12.92 4.44 2.47
CA LYS A 100 -13.15 4.68 3.90
C LYS A 100 -11.85 4.70 4.69
N ALA A 101 -10.93 3.77 4.43
CA ALA A 101 -9.62 3.72 5.09
C ALA A 101 -8.73 4.93 4.73
N ALA A 102 -8.87 5.47 3.52
CA ALA A 102 -8.17 6.68 3.09
C ALA A 102 -8.70 7.96 3.76
N GLY A 103 -9.85 7.90 4.44
CA GLY A 103 -10.54 9.09 4.94
C GLY A 103 -11.08 9.98 3.82
N LEU A 104 -11.35 9.40 2.64
CA LEU A 104 -11.96 10.08 1.52
C LEU A 104 -13.49 9.96 1.61
N PRO A 105 -14.25 10.99 1.18
CA PRO A 105 -15.72 11.02 1.24
C PRO A 105 -16.38 9.96 0.36
#